data_AF-A0AB35PKC4-F1
#
_entry.id   AF-A0AB35PKC4-F1
#
_cell.length_a   1.000
_cell.length_b   1.000
_cell.length_c   1.000
_cell.angle_alpha   90.00
_cell.angle_beta   90.00
_cell.angle_gamma   90.00
#
_symmetry.space_group_name_H-M   'P 1'
#
loop_
_entity.id
_entity.type
_entity.pdbx_description
1 polymer ?
#
loop_
_entity_poly.entity_id
_entity_poly.type
_entity_poly.pdbx_seq_one_letter_code
_entity_poly.pdbx_strand_id
1 'polypeptide(L)'
;MKDKIIQSLKTFIITLIVAFVATDQQNFVYSILKTLGYENEIAKKTALSAVITFIIAIVLILTSYVWSKIKANIKRMNVSLVTKLDGTKRSNYKFIPNDCEYDEKDVEIEIVLNPGGWLSNLLIKKMGLKLNIYFNPEILDVSFFDKWDSDTAGAFRLSERNISIDLLGEIEIKGKTFPERSHILNEQFKVKPIRVKNDVTALDYVITTEKFGYITRIISGTLLSIECDPLKVTCKGE
;
A
#
# COMPACT_ATOMS: atom_id res chain seq x y z
N MET A 1 -3.39 -14.38 -13.52
CA MET A 1 -4.70 -13.80 -13.10
C MET A 1 -4.81 -12.31 -13.46
N LYS A 2 -3.76 -11.50 -13.26
CA LYS A 2 -3.67 -10.09 -13.74
C LYS A 2 -4.00 -9.93 -15.23
N ASP A 3 -3.47 -10.80 -16.09
CA ASP A 3 -3.69 -10.69 -17.54
C ASP A 3 -5.15 -10.92 -17.94
N LYS A 4 -5.86 -11.83 -17.25
CA LYS A 4 -7.29 -12.07 -17.48
C LYS A 4 -8.15 -10.86 -17.09
N ILE A 5 -7.82 -10.16 -16.02
CA ILE A 5 -8.55 -8.96 -15.58
C ILE A 5 -8.34 -7.82 -16.59
N ILE A 6 -7.09 -7.60 -17.01
CA ILE A 6 -6.75 -6.58 -18.02
C ILE A 6 -7.43 -6.90 -19.36
N GLN A 7 -7.43 -8.17 -19.76
CA GLN A 7 -8.10 -8.61 -20.98
C GLN A 7 -9.62 -8.43 -20.89
N SER A 8 -10.24 -8.78 -19.76
CA SER A 8 -11.68 -8.58 -19.52
C SER A 8 -12.08 -7.11 -19.54
N LEU A 9 -11.26 -6.22 -18.95
CA LEU A 9 -11.48 -4.78 -18.97
C LEU A 9 -11.35 -4.20 -20.39
N LYS A 10 -10.35 -4.66 -21.16
CA LYS A 10 -10.21 -4.31 -22.58
C LYS A 10 -11.43 -4.75 -23.38
N THR A 11 -11.87 -6.00 -23.21
CA THR A 11 -13.07 -6.52 -23.87
C THR A 11 -14.28 -5.69 -23.50
N PHE A 12 -14.50 -5.37 -22.22
CA PHE A 12 -15.62 -4.54 -21.77
C PHE A 12 -15.64 -3.15 -22.42
N ILE A 13 -14.50 -2.45 -22.44
CA ILE A 13 -14.37 -1.12 -23.08
C ILE A 13 -14.65 -1.22 -24.58
N ILE A 14 -14.11 -2.25 -25.24
CA ILE A 14 -14.35 -2.51 -26.66
C ILE A 14 -15.85 -2.73 -26.91
N THR A 15 -16.49 -3.61 -26.14
CA THR A 15 -17.92 -3.91 -26.29
C THR A 15 -18.79 -2.68 -26.04
N LEU A 16 -18.44 -1.83 -25.06
CA LEU A 16 -19.14 -0.59 -24.77
C LEU A 16 -19.06 0.40 -25.94
N ILE A 17 -17.86 0.59 -26.51
CA ILE A 17 -17.64 1.47 -27.68
C ILE A 17 -18.39 0.93 -28.90
N VAL A 18 -18.30 -0.39 -29.15
CA VAL A 18 -19.02 -1.06 -30.24
C VAL A 18 -20.52 -0.84 -30.09
N ALA A 19 -21.07 -1.04 -28.88
CA ALA A 19 -22.48 -0.80 -28.62
C ALA A 19 -22.86 0.66 -28.87
N PHE A 20 -22.06 1.63 -28.40
CA PHE A 20 -22.36 3.04 -28.60
C PHE A 20 -22.35 3.46 -30.08
N VAL A 21 -21.39 2.96 -30.85
CA VAL A 21 -21.27 3.25 -32.30
C VAL A 21 -22.33 2.50 -33.12
N ALA A 22 -22.72 1.30 -32.70
CA ALA A 22 -23.71 0.49 -33.42
C ALA A 22 -25.16 0.91 -33.14
N THR A 23 -25.45 1.49 -31.98
CA THR A 23 -26.84 1.82 -31.57
C THR A 23 -27.32 3.17 -32.09
N ASP A 24 -26.43 3.99 -32.65
CA ASP A 24 -26.83 5.29 -33.20
C ASP A 24 -27.66 5.09 -34.49
N GLN A 25 -28.97 5.36 -34.40
CA GLN A 25 -29.95 5.09 -35.45
C GLN A 25 -29.72 5.91 -36.74
N GLN A 26 -28.84 6.91 -36.68
CA GLN A 26 -28.29 7.61 -37.84
C GLN A 26 -26.80 7.33 -37.96
N ASN A 27 -26.45 6.07 -38.24
CA ASN A 27 -25.07 5.64 -38.29
C ASN A 27 -24.28 6.46 -39.33
N PHE A 28 -23.46 7.41 -38.85
CA PHE A 28 -22.76 8.43 -39.65
C PHE A 28 -21.96 7.82 -40.81
N VAL A 29 -21.40 6.62 -40.58
CA VAL A 29 -20.66 5.85 -41.58
C VAL A 29 -21.57 5.41 -42.74
N TYR A 30 -22.79 4.95 -42.46
CA TYR A 30 -23.76 4.57 -43.48
C TYR A 30 -24.26 5.78 -44.27
N SER A 31 -24.45 6.91 -43.61
CA SER A 31 -24.81 8.18 -44.25
C SER A 31 -23.73 8.62 -45.25
N ILE A 32 -22.46 8.66 -44.85
CA ILE A 32 -21.34 9.01 -45.74
C ILE A 32 -21.22 8.05 -46.91
N LEU A 33 -21.29 6.73 -46.67
CA LEU A 33 -21.16 5.73 -47.72
C LEU A 33 -22.30 5.80 -48.74
N LYS A 34 -23.52 6.13 -48.29
CA LYS A 34 -24.67 6.36 -49.18
C LYS A 34 -24.48 7.62 -50.02
N THR A 35 -23.94 8.69 -49.45
CA THR A 35 -23.61 9.94 -50.18
C THR A 35 -22.48 9.73 -51.20
N LEU A 36 -21.57 8.79 -50.96
CA LEU A 36 -20.49 8.41 -51.89
C LEU A 36 -20.91 7.38 -52.96
N GLY A 37 -22.21 7.01 -53.02
CA GLY A 37 -22.75 6.11 -54.04
C GLY A 37 -22.51 4.61 -53.79
N TYR A 38 -22.03 4.22 -52.60
CA TYR A 38 -21.91 2.81 -52.24
C TYR A 38 -23.27 2.27 -51.81
N GLU A 39 -23.90 1.42 -52.62
CA GLU A 39 -25.16 0.78 -52.27
C GLU A 39 -24.98 -0.59 -51.60
N ASN A 40 -23.89 -1.29 -51.89
CA ASN A 40 -23.61 -2.64 -51.43
C ASN A 40 -23.55 -2.75 -49.89
N GLU A 41 -24.44 -3.56 -49.31
CA GLU A 41 -24.61 -3.71 -47.87
C GLU A 41 -23.40 -4.37 -47.19
N ILE A 42 -22.71 -5.27 -47.90
CA ILE A 42 -21.49 -5.93 -47.40
C ILE A 42 -20.37 -4.89 -47.24
N ALA A 43 -20.21 -3.99 -48.23
CA ALA A 43 -19.21 -2.93 -48.18
C ALA A 43 -19.46 -1.96 -47.01
N LYS A 44 -20.74 -1.64 -46.72
CA LYS A 44 -21.12 -0.80 -45.58
C LYS A 44 -20.81 -1.42 -44.22
N LYS A 45 -21.08 -2.72 -44.06
CA LYS A 45 -20.74 -3.47 -42.83
C LYS A 45 -19.23 -3.55 -42.62
N THR A 46 -18.46 -3.82 -43.67
CA THR A 46 -16.99 -3.86 -43.61
C THR A 46 -16.41 -2.49 -43.25
N ALA A 47 -16.90 -1.42 -43.86
CA ALA A 47 -16.46 -0.06 -43.55
C ALA A 47 -16.80 0.35 -42.10
N LEU A 48 -18.00 0.02 -41.61
CA LEU A 48 -18.36 0.24 -40.20
C LEU A 48 -17.42 -0.52 -39.25
N SER A 49 -17.14 -1.79 -39.54
CA SER A 49 -16.20 -2.60 -38.75
C SER A 49 -14.78 -1.99 -38.74
N ALA A 50 -14.32 -1.47 -39.88
CA ALA A 50 -13.03 -0.80 -39.98
C ALA A 50 -12.97 0.48 -39.14
N VAL A 51 -14.05 1.29 -39.16
CA VAL A 51 -14.16 2.51 -38.34
C VAL A 51 -14.18 2.17 -36.85
N ILE A 52 -14.95 1.16 -36.43
CA ILE A 52 -14.98 0.69 -35.04
C ILE A 52 -13.58 0.23 -34.59
N THR A 53 -12.90 -0.56 -35.44
CA THR A 53 -11.54 -1.05 -35.15
C THR A 53 -10.55 0.10 -35.02
N PHE A 54 -10.66 1.12 -35.87
CA PHE A 54 -9.83 2.32 -35.81
C PHE A 54 -10.07 3.13 -34.54
N ILE A 55 -11.32 3.31 -34.12
CA ILE A 55 -11.68 3.99 -32.86
C ILE A 55 -11.10 3.22 -31.66
N ILE A 56 -11.24 1.89 -31.64
CA ILE A 56 -10.66 1.04 -30.59
C ILE A 56 -9.14 1.21 -30.54
N ALA A 57 -8.47 1.20 -31.69
CA ALA A 57 -7.02 1.38 -31.77
C ALA A 57 -6.60 2.75 -31.20
N ILE A 58 -7.31 3.82 -31.55
CA ILE A 58 -7.07 5.16 -30.99
C ILE A 58 -7.25 5.17 -29.47
N VAL A 59 -8.35 4.59 -28.97
CA VAL A 59 -8.61 4.53 -27.52
C VAL A 59 -7.53 3.73 -26.79
N LEU A 60 -7.06 2.62 -27.36
CA LEU A 60 -5.96 1.83 -26.80
C LEU A 60 -4.65 2.63 -26.76
N ILE A 61 -4.34 3.39 -27.81
CA ILE A 61 -3.15 4.26 -27.86
C ILE A 61 -3.27 5.36 -26.80
N LEU A 62 -4.41 6.04 -26.73
CA LEU A 62 -4.65 7.11 -25.76
C LEU A 62 -4.58 6.60 -24.32
N THR A 63 -5.23 5.48 -24.01
CA THR A 63 -5.17 4.89 -22.67
C THR A 63 -3.76 4.44 -22.30
N SER A 64 -3.01 3.86 -23.23
CA SER A 64 -1.59 3.51 -23.03
C SER A 64 -0.73 4.75 -22.77
N TYR A 65 -0.92 5.82 -23.55
CA TYR A 65 -0.21 7.09 -23.39
C TYR A 65 -0.49 7.74 -22.03
N VAL A 66 -1.78 7.85 -21.67
CA VAL A 66 -2.21 8.40 -20.37
C VAL A 66 -1.67 7.55 -19.23
N TRP A 67 -1.74 6.22 -19.34
CA TRP A 67 -1.19 5.32 -18.32
C TRP A 67 0.32 5.46 -18.16
N SER A 68 1.05 5.61 -19.26
CA SER A 68 2.49 5.87 -19.26
C SER A 68 2.82 7.19 -18.54
N LYS A 69 2.09 8.26 -18.83
CA LYS A 69 2.25 9.56 -18.16
C LYS A 69 1.92 9.49 -16.66
N ILE A 70 0.85 8.79 -16.30
CA ILE A 70 0.48 8.58 -14.89
C ILE A 70 1.60 7.79 -14.19
N LYS A 71 2.07 6.69 -14.78
CA LYS A 71 3.14 5.87 -14.21
C LYS A 71 4.44 6.65 -14.03
N ALA A 72 4.78 7.54 -14.97
CA ALA A 72 5.97 8.38 -14.87
C ALA A 72 5.88 9.41 -13.72
N ASN A 73 4.67 9.86 -13.39
CA ASN A 73 4.43 10.85 -12.33
C ASN A 73 4.15 10.24 -10.95
N ILE A 74 3.86 8.93 -10.87
CA ILE A 74 3.71 8.22 -9.60
C ILE A 74 5.10 7.93 -9.03
N LYS A 75 5.52 8.77 -8.09
CA LYS A 75 6.70 8.51 -7.25
C LYS A 75 6.28 7.70 -6.02
N ARG A 76 7.10 6.71 -5.66
CA ARG A 76 6.88 5.90 -4.46
C ARG A 76 7.12 6.73 -3.20
N MET A 77 6.33 6.49 -2.17
CA MET A 77 6.64 6.92 -0.81
C MET A 77 7.60 5.90 -0.21
N ASN A 78 8.70 6.37 0.35
CA ASN A 78 9.64 5.50 1.06
C ASN A 78 9.32 5.55 2.54
N VAL A 79 9.12 4.39 3.15
CA VAL A 79 8.90 4.23 4.57
C VAL A 79 10.07 3.45 5.13
N SER A 80 10.84 4.07 6.01
CA SER A 80 11.95 3.40 6.72
C SER A 80 11.64 3.32 8.20
N LEU A 81 11.88 2.16 8.77
CA LEU A 81 11.68 1.88 10.18
C LEU A 81 13.01 1.58 10.85
N VAL A 82 13.29 2.28 11.94
CA VAL A 82 14.51 2.14 12.72
C VAL A 82 14.17 1.87 14.17
N THR A 83 14.60 0.72 14.68
CA THR A 83 14.50 0.41 16.11
C THR A 83 15.71 1.00 16.85
N LYS A 84 15.42 1.68 17.96
CA LYS A 84 16.39 2.18 18.92
C LYS A 84 16.13 1.56 20.29
N LEU A 85 17.21 1.27 20.98
CA LEU A 85 17.24 0.83 22.38
C LEU A 85 18.19 1.79 23.11
N ASP A 86 17.72 2.40 24.19
CA ASP A 86 18.47 3.42 24.95
C ASP A 86 19.03 4.54 24.03
N GLY A 87 18.20 5.01 23.08
CA GLY A 87 18.56 6.05 22.11
C GLY A 87 19.51 5.61 20.98
N THR A 88 19.98 4.36 20.97
CA THR A 88 20.93 3.85 19.96
C THR A 88 20.25 2.91 18.99
N LYS A 89 20.51 3.06 17.68
CA LYS A 89 20.01 2.13 16.64
C LYS A 89 20.51 0.71 16.90
N ARG A 90 19.60 -0.25 16.97
CA ARG A 90 19.91 -1.67 17.22
C ARG A 90 19.04 -2.57 16.35
N SER A 91 19.67 -3.57 15.74
CA SER A 91 18.98 -4.67 15.03
C SER A 91 18.99 -5.98 15.81
N ASN A 92 19.74 -6.03 16.91
CA ASN A 92 19.76 -7.14 17.85
C ASN A 92 19.84 -6.64 19.29
N TYR A 93 19.27 -7.42 20.20
CA TYR A 93 19.39 -7.21 21.62
C TYR A 93 19.47 -8.55 22.36
N LYS A 94 20.26 -8.56 23.44
CA LYS A 94 20.50 -9.75 24.24
C LYS A 94 20.08 -9.48 25.68
N PHE A 95 19.03 -10.16 26.12
CA PHE A 95 18.60 -10.14 27.51
C PHE A 95 19.49 -11.08 28.32
N ILE A 96 20.03 -10.55 29.41
CA ILE A 96 20.81 -11.28 30.40
C ILE A 96 20.03 -11.17 31.72
N PRO A 97 19.73 -12.30 32.39
CA PRO A 97 18.97 -12.25 33.63
C PRO A 97 19.85 -11.68 34.74
N ASN A 98 19.21 -10.96 35.67
CA ASN A 98 19.77 -10.49 36.92
C ASN A 98 18.84 -10.97 38.04
N ASP A 99 19.38 -11.68 39.03
CA ASP A 99 18.60 -12.27 40.13
C ASP A 99 17.36 -13.08 39.69
N CYS A 100 17.56 -14.01 38.74
CA CYS A 100 16.49 -14.88 38.18
C CYS A 100 15.37 -14.14 37.42
N GLU A 101 15.52 -12.86 37.11
CA GLU A 101 14.59 -12.08 36.30
C GLU A 101 15.28 -11.29 35.20
N TYR A 102 14.54 -10.87 34.18
CA TYR A 102 15.04 -9.91 33.19
C TYR A 102 14.54 -8.51 33.48
N ASP A 103 15.39 -7.51 33.24
CA ASP A 103 14.98 -6.11 33.27
C ASP A 103 14.07 -5.78 32.08
N GLU A 104 13.07 -4.93 32.31
CA GLU A 104 12.31 -4.30 31.24
C GLU A 104 13.23 -3.41 30.38
N LYS A 105 13.00 -3.39 29.07
CA LYS A 105 13.71 -2.51 28.14
C LYS A 105 12.74 -1.67 27.34
N ASP A 106 13.06 -0.37 27.27
CA ASP A 106 12.34 0.59 26.45
C ASP A 106 12.82 0.45 25.00
N VAL A 107 11.89 0.09 24.13
CA VAL A 107 12.10 -0.01 22.69
C VAL A 107 11.44 1.20 22.04
N GLU A 108 12.24 1.99 21.33
CA GLU A 108 11.77 3.10 20.51
C GLU A 108 11.79 2.69 19.04
N ILE A 109 10.72 2.99 18.31
CA ILE A 109 10.63 2.83 16.88
C ILE A 109 10.49 4.21 16.24
N GLU A 110 11.50 4.59 15.47
CA GLU A 110 11.47 5.76 14.61
C GLU A 110 10.98 5.34 13.21
N ILE A 111 9.90 5.96 12.76
CA ILE A 111 9.29 5.72 11.45
C ILE A 111 9.43 6.99 10.64
N VAL A 112 10.23 6.91 9.58
CA VAL A 112 10.42 8.03 8.65
C VAL A 112 9.60 7.78 7.39
N LEU A 113 8.63 8.65 7.16
CA LEU A 113 7.79 8.70 5.97
C LEU A 113 8.35 9.76 5.04
N ASN A 114 8.90 9.33 3.90
CA ASN A 114 9.36 10.20 2.83
C ASN A 114 8.29 10.21 1.73
N PRO A 115 7.46 11.27 1.63
CA PRO A 115 6.32 11.27 0.74
C PRO A 115 6.73 11.15 -0.74
N GLY A 116 5.90 10.45 -1.50
CA GLY A 116 5.97 10.50 -2.97
C GLY A 116 5.28 11.76 -3.48
N GLY A 117 5.09 11.91 -4.79
CA GLY A 117 4.33 13.04 -5.33
C GLY A 117 2.91 13.15 -4.75
N TRP A 118 2.23 14.28 -4.96
CA TRP A 118 0.89 14.54 -4.42
C TRP A 118 -0.11 13.39 -4.64
N LEU A 119 -0.13 12.83 -5.87
CA LEU A 119 -1.06 11.78 -6.25
C LEU A 119 -0.83 10.48 -5.48
N SER A 120 0.43 10.07 -5.27
CA SER A 120 0.74 8.85 -4.53
C SER A 120 0.41 9.00 -3.05
N ASN A 121 0.74 10.14 -2.44
CA ASN A 121 0.42 10.39 -1.03
C ASN A 121 -1.09 10.35 -0.78
N LEU A 122 -1.88 10.94 -1.68
CA LEU A 122 -3.34 10.95 -1.57
C LEU A 122 -3.91 9.53 -1.66
N LEU A 123 -3.40 8.72 -2.59
CA LEU A 123 -3.79 7.31 -2.73
C LEU A 123 -3.41 6.50 -1.48
N ILE A 124 -2.17 6.64 -0.98
CA ILE A 124 -1.69 5.93 0.20
C ILE A 124 -2.50 6.29 1.44
N LYS A 125 -2.82 7.57 1.67
CA LYS A 125 -3.70 7.98 2.77
C LYS A 125 -5.08 7.36 2.67
N LYS A 126 -5.65 7.33 1.46
CA LYS A 126 -6.95 6.67 1.25
C LYS A 126 -6.90 5.17 1.53
N MET A 127 -5.75 4.51 1.32
CA MET A 127 -5.58 3.08 1.60
C MET A 127 -5.48 2.76 3.10
N GLY A 128 -5.08 3.73 3.94
CA GLY A 128 -4.92 3.58 5.39
C GLY A 128 -3.72 2.69 5.73
N LEU A 129 -2.57 3.30 5.99
CA LEU A 129 -1.31 2.59 6.21
C LEU A 129 -1.14 2.23 7.68
N LYS A 130 -0.93 0.95 7.98
CA LYS A 130 -0.75 0.45 9.35
C LYS A 130 0.55 -0.32 9.50
N LEU A 131 1.35 -0.01 10.51
CA LEU A 131 2.46 -0.84 10.96
C LEU A 131 1.92 -1.86 11.96
N ASN A 132 2.19 -3.14 11.72
CA ASN A 132 1.95 -4.20 12.68
C ASN A 132 3.29 -4.76 13.16
N ILE A 133 3.44 -4.91 14.47
CA ILE A 133 4.60 -5.48 15.14
C ILE A 133 4.16 -6.81 15.72
N TYR A 134 4.68 -7.92 15.21
CA TYR A 134 4.39 -9.26 15.70
C TYR A 134 5.48 -9.72 16.66
N PHE A 135 5.09 -10.41 17.72
CA PHE A 135 5.99 -10.97 18.71
C PHE A 135 5.47 -12.33 19.18
N ASN A 136 6.35 -13.14 19.77
CA ASN A 136 5.94 -14.41 20.38
C ASN A 136 5.54 -14.18 21.85
N PRO A 137 4.25 -14.24 22.22
CA PRO A 137 3.78 -14.00 23.58
C PRO A 137 4.16 -15.13 24.56
N GLU A 138 4.67 -16.26 24.09
CA GLU A 138 5.20 -17.31 24.97
C GLU A 138 6.59 -16.97 25.52
N ILE A 139 7.29 -16.03 24.86
CA ILE A 139 8.68 -15.66 25.17
C ILE A 139 8.75 -14.22 25.71
N LEU A 140 8.03 -13.29 25.08
CA LEU A 140 8.08 -11.87 25.38
C LEU A 140 6.74 -11.37 25.92
N ASP A 141 6.82 -10.59 26.99
CA ASP A 141 5.78 -9.68 27.42
C ASP A 141 6.07 -8.29 26.84
N VAL A 142 5.00 -7.62 26.41
CA VAL A 142 5.08 -6.32 25.73
C VAL A 142 4.01 -5.40 26.29
N SER A 143 4.42 -4.26 26.84
CA SER A 143 3.52 -3.30 27.47
C SER A 143 3.78 -1.89 26.98
N PHE A 144 2.80 -1.00 27.10
CA PHE A 144 2.94 0.40 26.73
C PHE A 144 3.88 1.15 27.68
N PHE A 145 4.63 2.13 27.15
CA PHE A 145 5.50 2.99 27.95
C PHE A 145 4.68 3.93 28.84
N ASP A 146 3.58 4.49 28.31
CA ASP A 146 2.59 5.27 29.07
C ASP A 146 1.34 4.43 29.33
N LYS A 147 1.03 4.19 30.61
CA LYS A 147 -0.25 3.60 31.02
C LYS A 147 -1.35 4.63 30.82
N TRP A 148 -1.98 4.63 29.64
CA TRP A 148 -3.38 5.01 29.56
C TRP A 148 -4.20 3.90 28.92
N ASP A 149 -5.06 3.32 29.75
CA ASP A 149 -6.31 2.62 29.41
C ASP A 149 -7.29 3.53 28.65
N SER A 150 -6.80 4.43 27.78
CA SER A 150 -7.67 5.28 26.98
C SER A 150 -7.85 4.64 25.62
N ASP A 151 -9.07 4.17 25.44
CA ASP A 151 -9.80 3.91 24.21
C ASP A 151 -9.87 5.15 23.27
N THR A 152 -8.84 6.01 23.31
CA THR A 152 -8.72 7.20 22.49
C THR A 152 -8.13 6.83 21.14
N ALA A 153 -9.06 6.66 20.21
CA ALA A 153 -8.93 7.07 18.81
C ALA A 153 -7.93 6.28 17.93
N GLY A 154 -8.13 4.98 17.79
CA GLY A 154 -8.00 4.28 16.49
C GLY A 154 -6.61 4.08 15.88
N ALA A 155 -5.57 4.74 16.39
CA ALA A 155 -4.21 4.65 15.84
C ALA A 155 -3.45 3.44 16.39
N PHE A 156 -3.59 3.08 17.67
CA PHE A 156 -2.80 2.02 18.29
C PHE A 156 -3.69 0.90 18.85
N ARG A 157 -3.40 -0.37 18.54
CA ARG A 157 -4.13 -1.54 19.08
C ARG A 157 -3.15 -2.63 19.49
N LEU A 158 -3.12 -2.96 20.79
CA LEU A 158 -2.46 -4.15 21.29
C LEU A 158 -3.43 -5.32 21.24
N SER A 159 -3.02 -6.40 20.61
CA SER A 159 -3.67 -7.71 20.70
C SER A 159 -2.68 -8.71 21.30
N GLU A 160 -3.16 -9.89 21.69
CA GLU A 160 -2.34 -10.95 22.31
C GLU A 160 -1.05 -11.30 21.55
N ARG A 161 -0.94 -10.96 20.26
CA ARG A 161 0.18 -11.33 19.39
C ARG A 161 0.72 -10.19 18.52
N ASN A 162 0.16 -9.00 18.61
CA ASN A 162 0.64 -7.86 17.82
C ASN A 162 0.36 -6.49 18.44
N ILE A 163 1.18 -5.52 18.03
CA ILE A 163 0.90 -4.09 18.16
C ILE A 163 0.56 -3.56 16.77
N SER A 164 -0.57 -2.90 16.60
CA SER A 164 -0.96 -2.22 15.36
C SER A 164 -0.89 -0.72 15.53
N ILE A 165 -0.36 0.00 14.56
CA ILE A 165 -0.07 1.44 14.58
C ILE A 165 -0.53 2.08 13.25
N ASP A 166 -1.45 3.04 13.27
CA ASP A 166 -1.87 3.82 12.10
C ASP A 166 -0.87 4.95 11.82
N LEU A 167 -0.18 4.86 10.67
CA LEU A 167 0.90 5.77 10.31
C LEU A 167 0.42 7.08 9.68
N LEU A 168 -0.81 7.12 9.16
CA LEU A 168 -1.29 8.25 8.35
C LEU A 168 -2.67 8.76 8.78
N GLY A 169 -3.35 8.06 9.68
CA GLY A 169 -4.67 8.43 10.20
C GLY A 169 -4.69 9.85 10.75
N GLU A 170 -3.70 10.18 11.59
CA GLU A 170 -3.60 11.48 12.26
C GLU A 170 -2.87 12.55 11.44
N ILE A 171 -2.15 12.17 10.37
CA ILE A 171 -1.35 13.10 9.57
C ILE A 171 -2.21 13.85 8.55
N GLU A 172 -2.27 15.19 8.62
CA GLU A 172 -2.99 16.00 7.63
C GLU A 172 -2.15 16.27 6.35
N ILE A 173 -2.52 15.62 5.24
CA ILE A 173 -1.83 15.70 3.93
C ILE A 173 -2.27 16.90 3.06
N LYS A 174 -2.92 17.91 3.64
CA LYS A 174 -3.47 19.05 2.87
C LYS A 174 -2.46 20.17 2.59
N GLY A 175 -1.31 20.17 3.26
CA GLY A 175 -0.30 21.22 3.12
C GLY A 175 0.44 21.19 1.78
N LYS A 176 0.73 22.36 1.20
CA LYS A 176 1.47 22.48 -0.07
C LYS A 176 2.89 21.90 -0.01
N THR A 177 3.53 21.96 1.16
CA THR A 177 4.90 21.46 1.39
C THR A 177 4.93 20.03 1.90
N PHE A 178 3.77 19.43 2.20
CA PHE A 178 3.67 18.05 2.66
C PHE A 178 4.35 17.05 1.71
N PRO A 179 4.17 17.13 0.37
CA PRO A 179 4.78 16.16 -0.54
C PRO A 179 6.31 16.18 -0.59
N GLU A 180 6.93 17.21 -0.03
CA GLU A 180 8.38 17.45 -0.13
C GLU A 180 9.10 17.29 1.21
N ARG A 181 8.37 17.13 2.32
CA ARG A 181 8.92 17.07 3.66
C ARG A 181 8.83 15.66 4.23
N SER A 182 9.93 15.16 4.77
CA SER A 182 9.93 13.92 5.54
C SER A 182 9.16 14.10 6.85
N HIS A 183 8.34 13.12 7.19
CA HIS A 183 7.59 13.07 8.45
C HIS A 183 8.17 11.96 9.33
N ILE A 184 8.45 12.27 10.59
CA ILE A 184 9.03 11.33 11.54
C ILE A 184 7.98 11.09 12.63
N LEU A 185 7.67 9.82 12.87
CA LEU A 185 6.85 9.35 13.98
C LEU A 185 7.74 8.53 14.91
N ASN A 186 7.62 8.75 16.21
CA ASN A 186 8.40 8.05 17.23
C ASN A 186 7.44 7.36 18.19
N GLU A 187 7.53 6.04 18.25
CA GLU A 187 6.67 5.22 19.08
C GLU A 187 7.50 4.43 20.08
N GLN A 188 7.00 4.31 21.32
CA GLN A 188 7.73 3.68 22.41
C GLN A 188 6.89 2.63 23.12
N PHE A 189 7.50 1.48 23.41
CA PHE A 189 6.90 0.40 24.18
C PHE A 189 7.98 -0.36 24.94
N LYS A 190 7.55 -1.13 25.93
CA LYS A 190 8.42 -1.91 26.82
C LYS A 190 8.39 -3.38 26.44
N VAL A 191 9.55 -4.03 26.51
CA VAL A 191 9.69 -5.47 26.24
C VAL A 191 10.43 -6.13 27.39
N LYS A 192 9.89 -7.27 27.87
CA LYS A 192 10.52 -8.11 28.89
C LYS A 192 10.31 -9.60 28.57
N PRO A 193 11.34 -10.45 28.57
CA PRO A 193 11.13 -11.89 28.47
C PRO A 193 10.45 -12.46 29.73
N ILE A 194 9.55 -13.42 29.54
CA ILE A 194 8.66 -13.93 30.61
C ILE A 194 9.39 -14.88 31.56
N ARG A 195 10.34 -15.68 31.05
CA ARG A 195 11.01 -16.74 31.82
C ARG A 195 12.49 -16.81 31.48
N VAL A 196 13.33 -17.03 32.48
CA VAL A 196 14.76 -17.25 32.31
C VAL A 196 15.01 -18.59 31.62
N LYS A 197 15.23 -18.53 30.31
CA LYS A 197 15.48 -19.69 29.45
C LYS A 197 16.26 -19.24 28.22
N ASN A 198 17.11 -20.12 27.70
CA ASN A 198 17.74 -19.91 26.39
C ASN A 198 16.67 -19.95 25.29
N ASP A 199 16.44 -18.82 24.63
CA ASP A 199 15.49 -18.70 23.53
C ASP A 199 15.88 -17.58 22.55
N VAL A 200 15.35 -17.65 21.33
CA VAL A 200 15.57 -16.66 20.28
C VAL A 200 14.24 -16.31 19.64
N THR A 201 13.93 -15.02 19.61
CA THR A 201 12.69 -14.49 19.03
C THR A 201 12.99 -13.18 18.30
N ALA A 202 11.97 -12.58 17.70
CA ALA A 202 12.08 -11.30 17.02
C ALA A 202 10.82 -10.46 17.22
N LEU A 203 11.00 -9.14 17.11
CA LEU A 203 9.90 -8.23 16.82
C LEU A 203 9.83 -8.05 15.31
N ASP A 204 8.84 -8.69 14.68
CA ASP A 204 8.68 -8.69 13.24
C ASP A 204 7.75 -7.55 12.81
N TYR A 205 8.29 -6.66 11.97
CA TYR A 205 7.60 -5.47 11.49
C TYR A 205 6.96 -5.71 10.12
N VAL A 206 5.66 -5.44 10.00
CA VAL A 206 4.92 -5.57 8.74
C VAL A 206 4.02 -4.37 8.53
N ILE A 207 4.26 -3.63 7.45
CA ILE A 207 3.35 -2.56 7.02
C ILE A 207 2.23 -3.16 6.16
N THR A 208 1.00 -2.86 6.53
CA THR A 208 -0.23 -3.33 5.88
C THR A 208 -1.10 -2.14 5.48
N THR A 209 -2.06 -2.39 4.60
CA THR A 209 -3.06 -1.40 4.19
C THR A 209 -4.43 -1.88 4.60
N GLU A 210 -5.21 -1.03 5.26
CA GLU A 210 -6.44 -1.45 5.92
C GLU A 210 -7.63 -1.59 4.96
N LYS A 211 -7.66 -0.77 3.90
CA LYS A 211 -8.82 -0.71 2.98
C LYS A 211 -8.60 -1.54 1.72
N PHE A 212 -9.68 -2.13 1.20
CA PHE A 212 -9.80 -2.75 -0.15
C PHE A 212 -8.99 -4.06 -0.47
N GLY A 213 -8.66 -4.87 0.53
CA GLY A 213 -8.29 -6.28 0.34
C GLY A 213 -7.16 -6.56 -0.66
N TYR A 214 -7.37 -7.47 -1.62
CA TYR A 214 -6.32 -7.92 -2.56
C TYR A 214 -5.84 -6.83 -3.52
N ILE A 215 -6.72 -5.91 -3.91
CA ILE A 215 -6.40 -4.84 -4.88
C ILE A 215 -5.37 -3.88 -4.28
N THR A 216 -5.51 -3.55 -3.00
CA THR A 216 -4.59 -2.65 -2.31
C THR A 216 -3.24 -3.27 -2.04
N ARG A 217 -3.13 -4.58 -1.90
CA ARG A 217 -1.82 -5.26 -1.83
C ARG A 217 -1.00 -5.11 -3.12
N ILE A 218 -1.67 -5.07 -4.28
CA ILE A 218 -0.99 -4.86 -5.57
C ILE A 218 -0.58 -3.39 -5.71
N ILE A 219 -1.48 -2.48 -5.35
CA ILE A 219 -1.27 -1.04 -5.47
C ILE A 219 -0.20 -0.56 -4.46
N SER A 220 -0.19 -1.11 -3.25
CA SER A 220 0.79 -0.79 -2.21
C SER A 220 2.20 -1.10 -2.66
N GLY A 221 2.45 -2.28 -3.24
CA GLY A 221 3.77 -2.64 -3.79
C GLY A 221 4.25 -1.75 -4.94
N THR A 222 3.34 -1.03 -5.62
CA THR A 222 3.70 -0.02 -6.62
C THR A 222 3.88 1.38 -6.06
N LEU A 223 3.21 1.71 -4.95
CA LEU A 223 3.20 3.05 -4.34
C LEU A 223 4.16 3.21 -3.16
N LEU A 224 4.57 2.11 -2.53
CA LEU A 224 5.40 2.09 -1.33
C LEU A 224 6.73 1.38 -1.60
N SER A 225 7.80 1.94 -1.03
CA SER A 225 9.04 1.21 -0.76
C SER A 225 9.17 1.10 0.74
N ILE A 226 9.34 -0.11 1.27
CA ILE A 226 9.37 -0.38 2.70
C ILE A 226 10.73 -0.98 3.05
N GLU A 227 11.43 -0.32 3.96
CA GLU A 227 12.67 -0.81 4.57
C GLU A 227 12.42 -1.03 6.05
N CYS A 228 12.40 -2.29 6.47
CA CYS A 228 12.17 -2.69 7.84
C CYS A 228 13.16 -3.79 8.23
N ASP A 229 14.01 -3.50 9.21
CA ASP A 229 14.89 -4.49 9.81
C ASP A 229 14.25 -4.97 11.12
N PRO A 230 13.94 -6.28 11.27
CA PRO A 230 13.36 -6.79 12.51
C PRO A 230 14.36 -6.70 13.66
N LEU A 231 13.87 -6.46 14.88
CA LEU A 231 14.70 -6.52 16.08
C LEU A 231 14.83 -7.98 16.51
N LYS A 232 16.02 -8.56 16.38
CA LYS A 232 16.30 -9.91 16.90
C LYS A 232 16.54 -9.85 18.41
N VAL A 233 15.84 -10.70 19.14
CA VAL A 233 15.93 -10.78 20.60
C VAL A 233 16.49 -12.15 20.98
N THR A 234 17.56 -12.17 21.76
CA THR A 234 18.15 -13.40 22.31
C THR A 234 18.05 -13.37 23.83
N CYS A 235 17.43 -14.40 24.40
CA CYS A 235 17.30 -14.60 25.84
C CYS A 235 18.37 -15.59 26.29
N LYS A 236 19.20 -15.22 27.27
CA LYS A 236 20.10 -16.18 27.94
C LYS A 236 19.40 -16.81 29.13
N GLY A 237 19.33 -18.14 29.16
CA GLY A 237 19.06 -18.88 30.39
C GLY A 237 20.34 -19.11 31.17
N GLU A 238 20.18 -19.47 32.45
CA GLU A 238 21.23 -20.10 33.26
C GLU A 238 21.52 -21.53 32.78
#